data_AF-A0A6A4VFS5-F1
#
_entry.id   AF-A0A6A4VFS5-F1
#
_cell.length_a   1.000
_cell.length_b   1.000
_cell.length_c   1.000
_cell.angle_alpha   90.00
_cell.angle_beta   90.00
_cell.angle_gamma   90.00
#
_symmetry.space_group_name_H-M   'P 1'
#
loop_
_entity.id
_entity.type
_entity.pdbx_description
1 polymer ?
#
loop_
_entity_poly.entity_id
_entity_poly.type
_entity_poly.pdbx_seq_one_letter_code
_entity_poly.pdbx_strand_id
1 'polypeptide(L)'
;MARVLSDMMMVATLSARVIVGRSGGRAEKAASQPLVNCVQSAFCQDHLVFLMRRGRAPLVVVWTTGGGQDRLHVNACGVLDVLLADSGNTNSMMMVQHYQQEDLVGLGKLLLALSCNSVLAVQPDNFNTSISIVERHYSADLKAVIMNLLVPNGGRQRSINDVMPMVGARFYQQLDASHRLCDRLEDELGREVQNGRLFRLLAKLSAITERPELNLDGAWAETGDRYMLKLFRDYVFHAVTEEGRPFLDMAHVVQCLNKLDAGSSDKVCLMSRDLQNVLVTTFSELKQCFERSFRELFEASLAKDPPGA
;
A
#
# COMPACT_ATOMS: atom_id res chain seq x y z
N MET A 1 -6.98 11.44 45.26
CA MET A 1 -7.43 12.14 44.03
C MET A 1 -6.57 11.88 42.79
N ALA A 2 -5.32 11.40 42.90
CA ALA A 2 -4.47 11.09 41.73
C ALA A 2 -4.77 9.75 41.01
N ARG A 3 -5.65 8.88 41.56
CA ARG A 3 -6.04 7.61 40.92
C ARG A 3 -7.22 7.72 39.94
N VAL A 4 -8.05 8.76 40.06
CA VAL A 4 -9.24 8.93 39.20
C VAL A 4 -8.91 9.66 37.89
N LEU A 5 -7.85 10.47 37.89
CA LEU A 5 -7.37 11.19 36.69
C LEU A 5 -6.57 10.30 35.71
N SER A 6 -5.94 9.24 36.21
CA SER A 6 -5.22 8.26 35.36
C SER A 6 -6.18 7.40 34.54
N ASP A 7 -7.37 7.08 35.07
CA ASP A 7 -8.37 6.27 34.37
C ASP A 7 -9.14 7.07 33.29
N MET A 8 -9.26 8.40 33.44
CA MET A 8 -9.96 9.26 32.47
C MET A 8 -9.10 9.63 31.25
N MET A 9 -7.78 9.78 31.39
CA MET A 9 -6.89 10.16 30.27
C MET A 9 -6.57 8.99 29.33
N MET A 10 -6.77 7.74 29.78
CA MET A 10 -6.21 6.57 29.13
C MET A 10 -7.02 6.05 27.93
N VAL A 11 -8.28 6.48 27.80
CA VAL A 11 -9.17 6.02 26.72
C VAL A 11 -9.37 7.07 25.63
N ALA A 12 -8.70 8.22 25.79
CA ALA A 12 -8.87 9.36 24.91
C ALA A 12 -8.25 9.17 23.52
N THR A 13 -7.30 8.25 23.27
CA THR A 13 -6.54 8.31 22.00
C THR A 13 -7.25 7.61 20.82
N LEU A 14 -8.00 6.54 21.06
CA LEU A 14 -8.91 5.93 20.06
C LEU A 14 -10.18 6.77 19.89
N SER A 15 -10.76 7.21 21.02
CA SER A 15 -11.94 8.07 21.04
C SER A 15 -11.67 9.40 20.36
N ALA A 16 -10.55 10.06 20.63
CA ALA A 16 -10.21 11.35 20.02
C ALA A 16 -9.95 11.24 18.51
N ARG A 17 -9.34 10.17 17.97
CA ARG A 17 -9.16 10.10 16.50
C ARG A 17 -10.40 9.63 15.74
N VAL A 18 -11.21 8.74 16.32
CA VAL A 18 -12.52 8.35 15.76
C VAL A 18 -13.53 9.52 15.82
N ILE A 19 -13.44 10.38 16.84
CA ILE A 19 -14.33 11.55 17.03
C ILE A 19 -13.80 12.81 16.31
N VAL A 20 -12.48 13.05 16.25
CA VAL A 20 -11.90 14.29 15.68
C VAL A 20 -11.62 14.18 14.18
N GLY A 21 -11.57 12.97 13.60
CA GLY A 21 -11.35 12.77 12.15
C GLY A 21 -12.56 13.05 11.25
N ARG A 22 -13.74 13.32 11.79
CA ARG A 22 -14.94 13.66 11.01
C ARG A 22 -15.66 14.86 11.61
N SER A 23 -15.10 16.04 11.41
CA SER A 23 -15.88 17.28 11.55
C SER A 23 -17.00 17.30 10.50
N GLY A 24 -18.23 17.09 10.95
CA GLY A 24 -19.44 17.54 10.26
C GLY A 24 -19.90 16.70 9.07
N GLY A 25 -20.75 15.71 9.33
CA GLY A 25 -21.57 15.13 8.27
C GLY A 25 -22.03 13.71 8.56
N ARG A 26 -23.32 13.57 8.91
CA ARG A 26 -24.14 12.35 8.94
C ARG A 26 -23.50 11.10 8.30
N ALA A 27 -22.70 10.37 9.06
CA ALA A 27 -22.18 9.05 8.68
C ALA A 27 -21.97 8.15 9.92
N GLU A 28 -22.86 8.29 10.91
CA GLU A 28 -22.70 7.80 12.28
C GLU A 28 -23.01 6.30 12.45
N LYS A 29 -23.71 5.67 11.48
CA LYS A 29 -24.07 4.24 11.52
C LYS A 29 -23.27 3.35 10.57
N ALA A 30 -22.70 3.92 9.51
CA ALA A 30 -21.93 3.19 8.51
C ALA A 30 -20.44 3.08 8.85
N ALA A 31 -19.97 3.73 9.93
CA ALA A 31 -18.56 3.76 10.33
C ALA A 31 -18.20 2.74 11.43
N SER A 32 -19.17 2.31 12.24
CA SER A 32 -18.93 1.25 13.25
C SER A 32 -18.81 -0.14 12.62
N GLN A 33 -19.51 -0.39 11.51
CA GLN A 33 -19.42 -1.64 10.76
C GLN A 33 -18.03 -1.89 10.13
N PRO A 34 -17.40 -0.93 9.42
CA PRO A 34 -16.03 -1.09 8.92
C PRO A 34 -15.01 -1.16 10.06
N LEU A 35 -15.21 -0.47 11.20
CA LEU A 35 -14.33 -0.59 12.38
C LEU A 35 -14.41 -1.97 13.04
N VAL A 36 -15.61 -2.54 13.20
CA VAL A 36 -15.78 -3.91 13.71
C VAL A 36 -15.26 -4.92 12.70
N ASN A 37 -15.51 -4.72 11.41
CA ASN A 37 -14.92 -5.54 10.34
C ASN A 37 -13.39 -5.38 10.29
N CYS A 38 -12.84 -4.22 10.68
CA CYS A 38 -11.42 -3.93 10.73
C CYS A 38 -10.74 -4.52 11.99
N VAL A 39 -11.45 -4.59 13.12
CA VAL A 39 -10.95 -5.33 14.29
C VAL A 39 -11.09 -6.84 14.07
N GLN A 40 -12.15 -7.28 13.38
CA GLN A 40 -12.26 -8.65 12.86
C GLN A 40 -11.16 -8.95 11.83
N SER A 41 -10.75 -7.96 11.02
CA SER A 41 -9.67 -8.12 10.06
C SER A 41 -8.27 -8.10 10.67
N ALA A 42 -8.05 -7.27 11.68
CA ALA A 42 -6.81 -7.21 12.45
C ALA A 42 -6.57 -8.51 13.24
N PHE A 43 -7.64 -9.22 13.59
CA PHE A 43 -7.58 -10.58 14.13
C PHE A 43 -7.09 -11.62 13.13
N CYS A 44 -7.15 -11.30 11.84
CA CYS A 44 -7.07 -12.25 10.73
C CYS A 44 -5.84 -12.01 9.81
N GLN A 45 -5.28 -10.80 9.78
CA GLN A 45 -4.07 -10.53 9.01
C GLN A 45 -2.84 -11.13 9.72
N ASP A 46 -2.37 -12.23 9.16
CA ASP A 46 -1.08 -12.91 9.35
C ASP A 46 0.01 -12.08 10.04
N HIS A 47 -0.10 -12.00 11.36
CA HIS A 47 0.95 -11.98 12.38
C HIS A 47 0.26 -12.09 13.76
N LEU A 48 -0.42 -13.21 13.99
CA LEU A 48 -0.51 -13.78 15.35
C LEU A 48 0.84 -14.41 15.77
N VAL A 49 1.91 -14.14 15.01
CA VAL A 49 3.29 -14.32 15.40
C VAL A 49 3.64 -13.20 16.37
N PHE A 50 3.59 -13.56 17.65
CA PHE A 50 4.40 -13.01 18.72
C PHE A 50 4.32 -11.48 18.91
N LEU A 51 3.42 -11.06 19.79
CA LEU A 51 3.76 -10.42 21.06
C LEU A 51 2.46 -10.25 21.88
N MET A 52 1.89 -11.37 22.32
CA MET A 52 1.08 -11.41 23.55
C MET A 52 2.05 -11.21 24.72
N ARG A 53 2.56 -9.98 24.85
CA ARG A 53 3.41 -9.58 25.96
C ARG A 53 2.91 -8.25 26.51
N ARG A 54 2.21 -8.42 27.64
CA ARG A 54 2.13 -7.52 28.80
C ARG A 54 1.71 -6.09 28.46
N GLY A 55 0.43 -5.81 28.65
CA GLY A 55 -0.08 -4.45 28.68
C GLY A 55 -1.09 -4.20 29.79
N ARG A 56 -0.64 -3.86 31.02
CA ARG A 56 -1.49 -3.17 32.02
C ARG A 56 -1.60 -1.65 31.76
N ALA A 57 -1.51 -1.21 30.50
CA ALA A 57 -1.66 0.18 30.06
C ALA A 57 -2.40 0.18 28.69
N PRO A 58 -2.98 1.31 28.22
CA PRO A 58 -3.97 1.31 27.16
C PRO A 58 -3.30 0.77 25.90
N LEU A 59 -3.96 -0.17 25.23
CA LEU A 59 -3.59 -0.53 23.87
C LEU A 59 -3.59 0.76 23.04
N VAL A 60 -2.41 1.29 22.71
CA VAL A 60 -2.28 2.40 21.76
C VAL A 60 -2.40 1.76 20.40
N VAL A 61 -3.65 1.62 19.98
CA VAL A 61 -3.95 1.13 18.66
C VAL A 61 -3.87 2.30 17.70
N VAL A 62 -2.90 2.26 16.80
CA VAL A 62 -2.73 3.26 15.76
C VAL A 62 -3.47 2.79 14.54
N TRP A 63 -4.49 3.54 14.16
CA TRP A 63 -5.14 3.40 12.87
C TRP A 63 -4.35 4.20 11.84
N THR A 64 -3.83 3.51 10.84
CA THR A 64 -3.23 4.16 9.67
C THR A 64 -4.20 4.00 8.50
N THR A 65 -4.74 5.13 8.03
CA THR A 65 -5.52 5.21 6.79
C THR A 65 -4.59 5.62 5.66
N GLY A 66 -3.66 4.74 5.28
CA GLY A 66 -2.78 4.93 4.13
C GLY A 66 -3.28 4.13 2.94
N GLY A 67 -3.58 4.78 1.80
CA GLY A 67 -3.93 4.09 0.56
C GLY A 67 -5.31 3.43 0.50
N GLY A 68 -6.29 3.92 1.28
CA GLY A 68 -7.67 3.42 1.25
C GLY A 68 -7.93 2.16 2.05
N GLN A 69 -7.07 1.82 3.02
CA GLN A 69 -7.26 0.69 3.92
C GLN A 69 -7.24 1.07 5.38
N ASP A 70 -8.07 0.36 6.15
CA ASP A 70 -8.07 0.41 7.60
C ASP A 70 -7.07 -0.62 8.12
N ARG A 71 -5.88 -0.15 8.53
CA ARG A 71 -4.85 -0.99 9.14
C ARG A 71 -4.72 -0.67 10.61
N LEU A 72 -4.70 -1.74 11.41
CA LEU A 72 -4.59 -1.68 12.85
C LEU A 72 -3.16 -2.06 13.27
N HIS A 73 -2.45 -1.13 13.89
CA HIS A 73 -1.13 -1.40 14.45
C HIS A 73 -1.18 -1.29 15.98
N VAL A 74 -0.71 -2.33 16.67
CA VAL A 74 -0.49 -2.28 18.11
C VAL A 74 0.86 -1.60 18.35
N ASN A 75 0.84 -0.44 19.00
CA ASN A 75 2.05 0.29 19.36
C ASN A 75 2.43 0.06 20.83
N ALA A 76 3.69 0.31 21.17
CA ALA A 76 4.26 0.21 22.52
C ALA A 76 4.29 -1.20 23.13
N CYS A 77 4.28 -2.26 22.31
CA CYS A 77 4.55 -3.62 22.75
C CYS A 77 5.96 -3.69 23.39
N GLY A 78 6.07 -4.16 24.62
CA GLY A 78 7.35 -4.38 25.31
C GLY A 78 7.95 -3.17 26.04
N VAL A 79 7.38 -1.97 25.93
CA VAL A 79 7.83 -0.81 26.73
C VAL A 79 7.67 -1.11 28.23
N LEU A 80 6.53 -1.68 28.60
CA LEU A 80 6.27 -2.09 29.99
C LEU A 80 7.13 -3.27 30.43
N ASP A 81 7.53 -4.16 29.53
CA ASP A 81 8.44 -5.26 29.86
C ASP A 81 9.80 -4.73 30.29
N VAL A 82 10.31 -3.74 29.58
CA VAL A 82 11.59 -3.10 29.91
C VAL A 82 11.48 -2.25 31.18
N LEU A 83 10.37 -1.53 31.36
CA LEU A 83 10.16 -0.68 32.55
C LEU A 83 9.89 -1.47 33.83
N LEU A 84 9.28 -2.65 33.73
CA LEU A 84 8.94 -3.52 34.85
C LEU A 84 9.91 -4.71 34.99
N ALA A 85 11.01 -4.74 34.22
CA ALA A 85 12.05 -5.74 34.31
C ALA A 85 12.85 -5.58 35.62
N ASP A 86 12.33 -6.16 36.69
CA ASP A 86 12.99 -6.17 37.99
C ASP A 86 13.99 -7.33 38.07
N SER A 87 15.26 -7.03 38.36
CA SER A 87 16.38 -7.99 38.26
C SER A 87 16.34 -9.12 39.30
N GLY A 88 15.44 -9.04 40.29
CA GLY A 88 15.29 -10.01 41.38
C GLY A 88 14.17 -11.04 41.21
N ASN A 89 13.35 -10.97 40.16
CA ASN A 89 12.13 -11.77 40.05
C ASN A 89 12.34 -13.06 39.23
N THR A 90 12.84 -14.11 39.90
CA THR A 90 13.11 -15.46 39.34
C THR A 90 11.86 -16.16 38.79
N ASN A 91 10.65 -15.67 39.08
CA ASN A 91 9.37 -16.22 38.60
C ASN A 91 8.75 -15.44 37.43
N SER A 92 9.56 -14.71 36.65
CA SER A 92 9.09 -13.96 35.48
C SER A 92 8.30 -14.80 34.47
N MET A 93 8.57 -16.11 34.40
CA MET A 93 7.89 -17.06 33.50
C MET A 93 6.47 -17.45 33.98
N MET A 94 6.25 -17.63 35.29
CA MET A 94 4.93 -18.00 35.85
C MET A 94 3.92 -16.87 35.69
N MET A 95 4.39 -15.62 35.72
CA MET A 95 3.52 -14.46 35.60
C MET A 95 3.06 -14.21 34.15
N VAL A 96 3.71 -14.80 33.15
CA VAL A 96 3.33 -14.68 31.73
C VAL A 96 1.88 -15.11 31.49
N GLN A 97 1.46 -16.22 32.09
CA GLN A 97 0.09 -16.72 31.94
C GLN A 97 -0.96 -15.76 32.51
N HIS A 98 -0.66 -15.14 33.65
CA HIS A 98 -1.53 -14.12 34.24
C HIS A 98 -1.66 -12.90 33.32
N TYR A 99 -0.56 -12.44 32.73
CA TYR A 99 -0.60 -11.29 31.81
C TYR A 99 -1.32 -11.60 30.49
N GLN A 100 -1.15 -12.80 29.93
CA GLN A 100 -1.93 -13.24 28.75
C GLN A 100 -3.43 -13.22 29.04
N GLN A 101 -3.82 -13.61 30.27
CA GLN A 101 -5.21 -13.60 30.69
C GLN A 101 -5.78 -12.19 30.87
N GLU A 102 -4.94 -11.23 31.30
CA GLU A 102 -5.28 -9.81 31.33
C GLU A 102 -5.39 -9.20 29.93
N ASP A 103 -4.50 -9.58 29.01
CA ASP A 103 -4.52 -9.12 27.61
C ASP A 103 -5.82 -9.55 26.91
N LEU A 104 -6.27 -10.78 27.11
CA LEU A 104 -7.56 -11.28 26.59
C LEU A 104 -8.76 -10.51 27.16
N VAL A 105 -8.73 -10.15 28.43
CA VAL A 105 -9.78 -9.30 29.04
C VAL A 105 -9.71 -7.87 28.50
N GLY A 106 -8.50 -7.32 28.34
CA GLY A 106 -8.27 -6.01 27.73
C GLY A 106 -8.86 -5.93 26.32
N LEU A 107 -8.68 -7.00 25.53
CA LEU A 107 -9.26 -7.14 24.20
C LEU A 107 -10.80 -7.19 24.23
N GLY A 108 -11.39 -7.94 25.16
CA GLY A 108 -12.86 -7.96 25.34
C GLY A 108 -13.42 -6.59 25.71
N LYS A 109 -12.72 -5.83 26.58
CA LYS A 109 -13.10 -4.48 26.98
C LYS A 109 -13.01 -3.51 25.81
N LEU A 110 -11.97 -3.62 24.98
CA LEU A 110 -11.79 -2.82 23.77
C LEU A 110 -12.93 -3.07 22.77
N LEU A 111 -13.25 -4.35 22.51
CA LEU A 111 -14.35 -4.73 21.60
C LEU A 111 -15.70 -4.19 22.07
N LEU A 112 -15.99 -4.25 23.37
CA LEU A 112 -17.20 -3.70 23.95
C LEU A 112 -17.25 -2.17 23.83
N ALA A 113 -16.15 -1.49 24.14
CA ALA A 113 -16.04 -0.03 24.03
C ALA A 113 -16.23 0.46 22.59
N LEU A 114 -15.67 -0.27 21.61
CA LEU A 114 -15.83 0.03 20.18
C LEU A 114 -17.26 -0.24 19.69
N SER A 115 -17.86 -1.35 20.13
CA SER A 115 -19.24 -1.69 19.74
C SER A 115 -20.26 -0.68 20.29
N CYS A 116 -19.99 -0.10 21.45
CA CYS A 116 -20.85 0.92 22.07
C CYS A 116 -20.42 2.36 21.75
N ASN A 117 -19.31 2.54 21.00
CA ASN A 117 -18.64 3.83 20.77
C ASN A 117 -18.46 4.66 22.06
N SER A 118 -18.22 3.99 23.19
CA SER A 118 -18.17 4.63 24.50
C SER A 118 -17.25 3.87 25.44
N VAL A 119 -16.38 4.62 26.09
CA VAL A 119 -15.45 4.13 27.12
C VAL A 119 -16.18 3.67 28.38
N LEU A 120 -17.30 4.34 28.69
CA LEU A 120 -18.07 4.09 29.89
C LEU A 120 -18.80 2.75 29.84
N ALA A 121 -18.89 2.14 28.65
CA ALA A 121 -19.49 0.82 28.43
C ALA A 121 -18.74 -0.32 29.15
N VAL A 122 -17.47 -0.08 29.51
CA VAL A 122 -16.61 -1.07 30.18
C VAL A 122 -16.82 -1.08 31.70
N GLN A 123 -17.47 -0.06 32.26
CA GLN A 123 -17.70 0.03 33.70
C GLN A 123 -18.69 -1.04 34.18
N PRO A 124 -18.51 -1.62 35.39
CA PRO A 124 -19.37 -2.68 35.91
C PRO A 124 -20.86 -2.30 35.92
N ASP A 125 -21.16 -1.04 36.27
CA ASP A 125 -22.54 -0.53 36.38
C ASP A 125 -23.27 -0.49 35.03
N ASN A 126 -22.52 -0.24 33.94
CA ASN A 126 -23.06 -0.10 32.59
C ASN A 126 -22.93 -1.38 31.76
N PHE A 127 -22.33 -2.44 32.31
CA PHE A 127 -21.98 -3.65 31.57
C PHE A 127 -23.19 -4.34 30.95
N ASN A 128 -24.25 -4.58 31.74
CA ASN A 128 -25.46 -5.26 31.28
C ASN A 128 -26.18 -4.48 30.17
N THR A 129 -26.27 -3.15 30.32
CA THR A 129 -26.84 -2.27 29.31
C THR A 129 -26.01 -2.30 28.02
N SER A 130 -24.68 -2.25 28.14
CA SER A 130 -23.76 -2.27 27.00
C SER A 130 -23.86 -3.57 26.20
N ILE A 131 -23.95 -4.72 26.87
CA ILE A 131 -24.19 -6.02 26.22
C ILE A 131 -25.55 -6.05 25.50
N SER A 132 -26.59 -5.48 26.11
CA SER A 132 -27.92 -5.42 25.47
C SER A 132 -27.91 -4.59 24.18
N ILE A 133 -27.06 -3.55 24.12
CA ILE A 133 -26.84 -2.75 22.91
C ILE A 133 -26.14 -3.59 21.84
N VAL A 134 -25.12 -4.38 22.21
CA VAL A 134 -24.41 -5.28 21.28
C VAL A 134 -25.36 -6.31 20.69
N GLU A 135 -26.21 -6.93 21.51
CA GLU A 135 -27.19 -7.92 21.06
C GLU A 135 -28.20 -7.39 20.05
N ARG A 136 -28.57 -6.11 20.16
CA ARG A 136 -29.56 -5.47 19.27
C ARG A 136 -28.96 -5.03 17.94
N HIS A 137 -27.67 -4.67 17.91
CA HIS A 137 -27.06 -4.01 16.75
C HIS A 137 -26.02 -4.86 16.01
N TYR A 138 -25.54 -5.95 16.61
CA TYR A 138 -24.46 -6.78 16.06
C TYR A 138 -24.81 -8.27 16.05
N SER A 139 -23.92 -9.09 15.45
CA SER A 139 -24.13 -10.53 15.36
C SER A 139 -24.04 -11.22 16.73
N ALA A 140 -24.77 -12.33 16.86
CA ALA A 140 -24.68 -13.21 18.03
C ALA A 140 -23.24 -13.72 18.26
N ASP A 141 -22.48 -13.95 17.18
CA ASP A 141 -21.07 -14.33 17.26
C ASP A 141 -20.22 -13.27 17.96
N LEU A 142 -20.45 -11.97 17.66
CA LEU A 142 -19.69 -10.90 18.30
C LEU A 142 -19.97 -10.82 19.80
N LYS A 143 -21.26 -10.96 20.18
CA LYS A 143 -21.66 -11.06 21.59
C LYS A 143 -20.99 -12.26 22.27
N ALA A 144 -20.97 -13.42 21.60
CA ALA A 144 -20.35 -14.64 22.13
C ALA A 144 -18.83 -14.46 22.33
N VAL A 145 -18.13 -13.81 21.40
CA VAL A 145 -16.71 -13.48 21.53
C VAL A 145 -16.46 -12.55 22.72
N ILE A 146 -17.22 -11.45 22.84
CA ILE A 146 -17.08 -10.49 23.95
C ILE A 146 -17.34 -11.19 25.29
N MET A 147 -18.37 -12.05 25.37
CA MET A 147 -18.68 -12.79 26.58
C MET A 147 -17.60 -13.81 26.95
N ASN A 148 -17.05 -14.54 25.98
CA ASN A 148 -15.99 -15.52 26.23
C ASN A 148 -14.68 -14.86 26.72
N LEU A 149 -14.42 -13.62 26.30
CA LEU A 149 -13.25 -12.84 26.72
C LEU A 149 -13.44 -12.18 28.10
N LEU A 150 -14.66 -11.72 28.43
CA LEU A 150 -14.93 -10.96 29.64
C LEU A 150 -15.40 -11.80 30.83
N VAL A 151 -16.21 -12.83 30.59
CA VAL A 151 -16.78 -13.66 31.66
C VAL A 151 -15.84 -14.85 31.94
N PRO A 152 -15.38 -15.04 33.18
CA PRO A 152 -14.58 -16.21 33.54
C PRO A 152 -15.43 -17.49 33.48
N ASN A 153 -15.10 -18.43 32.60
CA ASN A 153 -15.75 -19.74 32.51
C ASN A 153 -15.22 -20.70 33.60
N GLY A 154 -15.73 -20.58 34.82
CA GLY A 154 -15.63 -21.63 35.85
C GLY A 154 -14.22 -22.14 36.19
N GLY A 155 -13.20 -21.28 36.14
CA GLY A 155 -11.80 -21.63 36.45
C GLY A 155 -10.97 -22.13 35.27
N ARG A 156 -11.55 -22.27 34.07
CA ARG A 156 -10.80 -22.56 32.83
C ARG A 156 -10.05 -21.31 32.36
N GLN A 157 -8.76 -21.47 32.06
CA GLN A 157 -7.95 -20.42 31.43
C GLN A 157 -8.50 -20.10 30.03
N ARG A 158 -8.61 -18.81 29.68
CA ARG A 158 -9.11 -18.41 28.36
C ARG A 158 -8.00 -18.61 27.34
N SER A 159 -8.37 -19.08 26.15
CA SER A 159 -7.43 -19.21 25.03
C SER A 159 -7.97 -18.53 23.79
N ILE A 160 -7.07 -17.97 22.99
CA ILE A 160 -7.40 -17.39 21.68
C ILE A 160 -8.03 -18.43 20.74
N ASN A 161 -7.67 -19.71 20.93
CA ASN A 161 -8.23 -20.83 20.16
C ASN A 161 -9.73 -20.99 20.40
N ASP A 162 -10.25 -20.57 21.55
CA ASP A 162 -11.68 -20.62 21.86
C ASP A 162 -12.47 -19.55 21.07
N VAL A 163 -11.78 -18.53 20.54
CA VAL A 163 -12.37 -17.45 19.72
C VAL A 163 -12.42 -17.82 18.24
N MET A 164 -11.48 -18.66 17.77
CA MET A 164 -11.34 -19.01 16.34
C MET A 164 -12.64 -19.55 15.70
N PRO A 165 -13.41 -20.47 16.32
CA PRO A 165 -14.64 -20.99 15.70
C PRO A 165 -15.70 -19.92 15.46
N MET A 166 -15.77 -18.90 16.32
CA MET A 166 -16.74 -17.80 16.19
C MET A 166 -16.35 -16.80 15.08
N VAL A 167 -15.07 -16.78 14.68
CA VAL A 167 -14.53 -15.88 13.63
C VAL A 167 -14.25 -16.63 12.33
N GLY A 168 -14.19 -17.97 12.35
CA GLY A 168 -13.61 -18.80 11.29
C GLY A 168 -14.15 -18.56 9.88
N ALA A 169 -15.47 -18.38 9.70
CA ALA A 169 -16.04 -18.09 8.38
C ALA A 169 -15.67 -16.67 7.86
N ARG A 170 -15.52 -15.71 8.77
CA ARG A 170 -15.15 -14.31 8.45
C ARG A 170 -13.66 -14.18 8.14
N PHE A 171 -12.84 -15.10 8.64
CA PHE A 171 -11.41 -15.18 8.33
C PHE A 171 -11.17 -15.25 6.82
N TYR A 172 -11.89 -16.13 6.12
CA TYR A 172 -11.75 -16.28 4.67
C TYR A 172 -12.15 -15.02 3.89
N GLN A 173 -13.16 -14.28 4.34
CA GLN A 173 -13.57 -13.03 3.70
C GLN A 173 -12.47 -11.96 3.81
N GLN A 174 -11.81 -11.90 4.96
CA GLN A 174 -10.71 -10.97 5.14
C GLN A 174 -9.45 -11.38 4.37
N LEU A 175 -9.14 -12.68 4.35
CA LEU A 175 -8.01 -13.20 3.58
C LEU A 175 -8.18 -12.89 2.09
N ASP A 176 -9.37 -13.12 1.55
CA ASP A 176 -9.75 -12.75 0.17
C ASP A 176 -9.65 -11.24 -0.06
N ALA A 177 -10.14 -10.40 0.87
CA ALA A 177 -9.97 -8.95 0.78
C ALA A 177 -8.49 -8.51 0.78
N SER A 178 -7.63 -9.22 1.53
CA SER A 178 -6.19 -8.98 1.57
C SER A 178 -5.51 -9.39 0.26
N HIS A 179 -5.85 -10.56 -0.30
CA HIS A 179 -5.32 -11.00 -1.59
C HIS A 179 -5.75 -10.07 -2.72
N ARG A 180 -7.02 -9.65 -2.77
CA ARG A 180 -7.49 -8.65 -3.76
C ARG A 180 -6.75 -7.33 -3.67
N LEU A 181 -6.26 -6.96 -2.49
CA LEU A 181 -5.38 -5.80 -2.39
C LEU A 181 -4.02 -6.12 -3.03
N CYS A 182 -3.41 -7.25 -2.69
CA CYS A 182 -2.15 -7.67 -3.29
C CYS A 182 -2.24 -7.63 -4.82
N ASP A 183 -3.28 -8.23 -5.40
CA ASP A 183 -3.51 -8.23 -6.86
C ASP A 183 -3.57 -6.79 -7.41
N ARG A 184 -4.31 -5.88 -6.75
CA ARG A 184 -4.36 -4.47 -7.16
C ARG A 184 -3.02 -3.77 -7.05
N LEU A 185 -2.26 -4.03 -5.99
CA LEU A 185 -0.94 -3.44 -5.80
C LEU A 185 0.04 -3.97 -6.84
N GLU A 186 -0.05 -5.26 -7.18
CA GLU A 186 0.74 -5.88 -8.25
C GLU A 186 0.39 -5.29 -9.62
N ASP A 187 -0.90 -5.05 -9.91
CA ASP A 187 -1.33 -4.39 -11.14
C ASP A 187 -0.79 -2.97 -11.26
N GLU A 188 -0.92 -2.15 -10.22
CA GLU A 188 -0.39 -0.77 -10.22
C GLU A 188 1.14 -0.76 -10.27
N LEU A 189 1.81 -1.65 -9.55
CA LEU A 189 3.26 -1.81 -9.62
C LEU A 189 3.69 -2.24 -11.03
N GLY A 190 2.94 -3.13 -11.68
CA GLY A 190 3.17 -3.56 -13.05
C GLY A 190 3.13 -2.39 -14.03
N ARG A 191 2.15 -1.49 -13.87
CA ARG A 191 2.04 -0.26 -14.66
C ARG A 191 3.20 0.70 -14.40
N GLU A 192 3.59 0.90 -13.14
CA GLU A 192 4.70 1.79 -12.79
C GLU A 192 6.05 1.27 -13.29
N VAL A 193 6.27 -0.04 -13.28
CA VAL A 193 7.47 -0.66 -13.88
C VAL A 193 7.51 -0.41 -15.39
N GLN A 194 6.37 -0.52 -16.08
CA GLN A 194 6.26 -0.19 -17.51
C GLN A 194 6.53 1.31 -17.75
N ASN A 195 5.92 2.20 -16.97
CA ASN A 195 6.16 3.65 -17.03
C ASN A 195 7.66 3.97 -16.88
N GLY A 196 8.34 3.32 -15.94
CA GLY A 196 9.79 3.46 -15.77
C GLY A 196 10.61 3.02 -16.99
N ARG A 197 10.20 1.94 -17.69
CA ARG A 197 10.85 1.50 -18.93
C ARG A 197 10.64 2.52 -20.05
N LEU A 198 9.41 2.95 -20.25
CA LEU A 198 9.04 3.93 -21.28
C LEU A 198 9.76 5.27 -21.06
N PHE A 199 9.83 5.76 -19.83
CA PHE A 199 10.57 6.97 -19.48
C PHE A 199 12.06 6.86 -19.86
N ARG A 200 12.71 5.72 -19.54
CA ARG A 200 14.11 5.49 -19.92
C ARG A 200 14.30 5.48 -21.43
N LEU A 201 13.36 4.91 -22.19
CA LEU A 201 13.41 4.92 -23.67
C LEU A 201 13.26 6.33 -24.23
N LEU A 202 12.28 7.10 -23.73
CA LEU A 202 12.06 8.48 -24.11
C LEU A 202 13.28 9.37 -23.83
N ALA A 203 13.89 9.21 -22.66
CA ALA A 203 15.09 9.95 -22.28
C ALA A 203 16.25 9.64 -23.23
N LYS A 204 16.47 8.35 -23.55
CA LYS A 204 17.49 7.93 -24.52
C LYS A 204 17.19 8.44 -25.93
N LEU A 205 15.94 8.36 -26.39
CA LEU A 205 15.54 8.86 -27.72
C LEU A 205 15.77 10.37 -27.82
N SER A 206 15.43 11.11 -26.76
CA SER A 206 15.66 12.56 -26.67
C SER A 206 17.14 12.91 -26.61
N ALA A 207 17.99 12.05 -26.05
CA ALA A 207 19.44 12.25 -26.04
C ALA A 207 20.08 12.05 -27.42
N ILE A 208 19.50 11.18 -28.25
CA ILE A 208 19.98 10.87 -29.61
C ILE A 208 19.47 11.90 -30.63
N THR A 209 18.17 12.21 -30.59
CA THR A 209 17.50 13.05 -31.59
C THR A 209 17.83 14.55 -31.40
N GLU A 210 17.85 15.30 -32.50
CA GLU A 210 18.05 16.77 -32.51
C GLU A 210 19.34 17.26 -31.83
N ARG A 211 20.36 16.40 -31.70
CA ARG A 211 21.68 16.79 -31.20
C ARG A 211 22.41 17.60 -32.29
N PRO A 212 22.83 18.84 -32.03
CA PRO A 212 23.40 19.72 -33.06
C PRO A 212 24.75 19.22 -33.58
N GLU A 213 25.65 18.78 -32.70
CA GLU A 213 26.99 18.31 -33.07
C GLU A 213 27.44 17.18 -32.13
N LEU A 214 28.15 16.20 -32.68
CA LEU A 214 28.93 15.22 -31.92
C LEU A 214 30.26 15.00 -32.63
N ASN A 215 31.38 15.14 -31.92
CA ASN A 215 32.73 14.93 -32.48
C ASN A 215 33.03 15.72 -33.77
N LEU A 216 32.61 17.00 -33.84
CA LEU A 216 32.76 17.88 -35.00
C LEU A 216 31.97 17.44 -36.26
N ASP A 217 31.10 16.43 -36.14
CA ASP A 217 30.14 16.08 -37.18
C ASP A 217 28.82 16.85 -36.98
N GLY A 218 28.61 17.88 -37.81
CA GLY A 218 27.38 18.67 -37.85
C GLY A 218 26.21 17.97 -38.55
N ALA A 219 26.42 16.81 -39.16
CA ALA A 219 25.38 16.00 -39.82
C ALA A 219 24.98 14.76 -39.00
N TRP A 220 25.44 14.65 -37.75
CA TRP A 220 25.20 13.51 -36.85
C TRP A 220 23.72 13.09 -36.80
N ALA A 221 22.81 14.06 -36.74
CA ALA A 221 21.37 13.82 -36.60
C ALA A 221 20.67 13.42 -37.93
N GLU A 222 21.27 13.70 -39.09
CA GLU A 222 20.61 13.56 -40.41
C GLU A 222 21.07 12.33 -41.21
N THR A 223 21.90 11.45 -40.62
CA THR A 223 22.52 10.35 -41.39
C THR A 223 22.13 8.95 -40.88
N GLY A 224 21.75 8.07 -41.80
CA GLY A 224 21.55 6.62 -41.57
C GLY A 224 20.59 6.27 -40.43
N ASP A 225 21.08 5.50 -39.45
CA ASP A 225 20.31 5.03 -38.28
C ASP A 225 19.65 6.19 -37.50
N ARG A 226 20.31 7.36 -37.41
CA ARG A 226 19.81 8.52 -36.63
C ARG A 226 18.66 9.21 -37.35
N TYR A 227 18.75 9.33 -38.67
CA TYR A 227 17.65 9.83 -39.49
C TYR A 227 16.41 8.93 -39.36
N MET A 228 16.60 7.61 -39.33
CA MET A 228 15.49 6.69 -39.12
C MET A 228 14.83 6.87 -37.73
N LEU A 229 15.62 7.10 -36.67
CA LEU A 229 15.10 7.42 -35.34
C LEU A 229 14.39 8.78 -35.27
N LYS A 230 14.85 9.76 -36.05
CA LYS A 230 14.18 11.06 -36.20
C LYS A 230 12.80 10.91 -36.85
N LEU A 231 12.70 10.13 -37.94
CA LEU A 231 11.41 9.83 -38.55
C LEU A 231 10.49 9.03 -37.61
N PHE A 232 11.05 8.11 -36.82
CA PHE A 232 10.29 7.40 -35.79
C PHE A 232 9.75 8.34 -34.71
N ARG A 233 10.55 9.31 -34.24
CA ARG A 233 10.08 10.35 -33.31
C ARG A 233 8.91 11.12 -33.93
N ASP A 234 9.01 11.55 -35.18
CA ASP A 234 7.94 12.28 -35.85
C ASP A 234 6.67 11.42 -36.01
N TYR A 235 6.82 10.14 -36.35
CA TYR A 235 5.71 9.19 -36.41
C TYR A 235 4.97 9.07 -35.06
N VAL A 236 5.70 9.02 -33.93
CA VAL A 236 5.11 8.81 -32.60
C VAL A 236 4.53 10.10 -32.00
N PHE A 237 5.24 11.24 -32.12
CA PHE A 237 4.91 12.46 -31.37
C PHE A 237 4.35 13.60 -32.23
N HIS A 238 4.51 13.53 -33.56
CA HIS A 238 4.03 14.55 -34.50
C HIS A 238 2.98 13.97 -35.47
N ALA A 239 2.23 12.96 -35.03
CA ALA A 239 1.11 12.42 -35.78
C ALA A 239 0.06 13.52 -36.05
N VAL A 240 -0.53 13.51 -37.23
CA VAL A 240 -1.59 14.43 -37.66
C VAL A 240 -2.79 13.65 -38.19
N THR A 241 -3.99 14.18 -37.99
CA THR A 241 -5.22 13.64 -38.58
C THR A 241 -5.30 13.96 -40.07
N GLU A 242 -6.28 13.38 -40.78
CA GLU A 242 -6.55 13.68 -42.19
C GLU A 242 -6.82 15.17 -42.46
N GLU A 243 -7.32 15.89 -41.44
CA GLU A 243 -7.59 17.33 -41.48
C GLU A 243 -6.35 18.18 -41.15
N GLY A 244 -5.18 17.55 -40.93
CA GLY A 244 -3.93 18.23 -40.56
C GLY A 244 -3.87 18.70 -39.10
N ARG A 245 -4.80 18.26 -38.23
CA ARG A 245 -4.78 18.61 -36.81
C ARG A 245 -3.82 17.69 -36.04
N PRO A 246 -3.07 18.19 -35.04
CA PRO A 246 -2.22 17.34 -34.20
C PRO A 246 -3.02 16.21 -33.55
N PHE A 247 -2.52 14.98 -33.68
CA PHE A 247 -3.13 13.78 -33.10
C PHE A 247 -2.32 13.34 -31.87
N LEU A 248 -2.84 13.63 -30.69
CA LEU A 248 -2.21 13.29 -29.40
C LEU A 248 -2.96 12.11 -28.75
N ASP A 249 -2.45 10.90 -28.99
CA ASP A 249 -2.98 9.67 -28.39
C ASP A 249 -1.90 8.95 -27.57
N MET A 250 -2.10 8.87 -26.26
CA MET A 250 -1.18 8.18 -25.36
C MET A 250 -1.17 6.67 -25.57
N ALA A 251 -2.27 6.07 -26.02
CA ALA A 251 -2.31 4.64 -26.33
C ALA A 251 -1.39 4.32 -27.52
N HIS A 252 -1.41 5.16 -28.56
CA HIS A 252 -0.48 5.08 -29.69
C HIS A 252 0.98 5.17 -29.22
N VAL A 253 1.32 6.20 -28.44
CA VAL A 253 2.69 6.41 -27.92
C VAL A 253 3.17 5.19 -27.12
N VAL A 254 2.36 4.71 -26.17
CA VAL A 254 2.70 3.56 -25.32
C VAL A 254 2.87 2.28 -26.17
N GLN A 255 1.99 2.04 -27.14
CA GLN A 255 2.10 0.88 -28.03
C GLN A 255 3.37 0.92 -28.87
N CYS A 256 3.69 2.05 -29.51
CA CYS A 256 4.88 2.18 -30.33
C CYS A 256 6.16 2.01 -29.53
N LEU A 257 6.25 2.61 -28.34
CA LEU A 257 7.41 2.46 -27.47
C LEU A 257 7.53 1.02 -26.92
N ASN A 258 6.42 0.36 -26.58
CA ASN A 258 6.46 -1.05 -26.17
C ASN A 258 6.93 -1.96 -27.30
N LYS A 259 6.49 -1.71 -28.55
CA LYS A 259 6.96 -2.46 -29.73
C LYS A 259 8.45 -2.22 -30.00
N LEU A 260 8.92 -0.99 -29.84
CA LEU A 260 10.34 -0.65 -29.93
C LEU A 260 11.15 -1.37 -28.84
N ASP A 261 10.70 -1.33 -27.58
CA ASP A 261 11.40 -1.96 -26.46
C ASP A 261 11.46 -3.49 -26.60
N ALA A 262 10.36 -4.11 -27.05
CA ALA A 262 10.31 -5.54 -27.34
C ALA A 262 11.17 -5.92 -28.57
N GLY A 263 11.36 -5.00 -29.51
CA GLY A 263 11.97 -5.31 -30.81
C GLY A 263 11.05 -6.19 -31.65
N SER A 264 9.77 -5.79 -31.78
CA SER A 264 8.76 -6.54 -32.54
C SER A 264 9.13 -6.65 -34.03
N SER A 265 8.70 -7.74 -34.68
CA SER A 265 8.79 -7.91 -36.14
C SER A 265 7.73 -7.13 -36.92
N ASP A 266 6.83 -6.43 -36.21
CA ASP A 266 5.85 -5.52 -36.80
C ASP A 266 6.55 -4.47 -37.67
N LYS A 267 5.98 -4.21 -38.85
CA LYS A 267 6.46 -3.16 -39.74
C LYS A 267 5.81 -1.82 -39.40
N VAL A 268 6.58 -0.75 -39.53
CA VAL A 268 6.12 0.63 -39.41
C VAL A 268 6.54 1.41 -40.66
N CYS A 269 5.64 2.27 -41.14
CA CYS A 269 5.88 3.15 -42.26
C CYS A 269 6.26 4.54 -41.73
N LEU A 270 7.50 4.93 -41.97
CA LEU A 270 8.08 6.20 -41.55
C LEU A 270 8.14 7.13 -42.75
N MET A 271 7.67 8.37 -42.58
CA MET A 271 7.57 9.33 -43.66
C MET A 271 8.26 10.63 -43.29
N SER A 272 9.07 11.15 -44.21
CA SER A 272 9.64 12.49 -44.09
C SER A 272 8.56 13.56 -44.19
N ARG A 273 8.81 14.74 -43.61
CA ARG A 273 7.87 15.86 -43.56
C ARG A 273 7.51 16.41 -44.94
N ASP A 274 8.42 16.28 -45.91
CA ASP A 274 8.22 16.66 -47.31
C ASP A 274 7.44 15.60 -48.11
N LEU A 275 7.09 14.48 -47.49
CA LEU A 275 6.41 13.32 -48.08
C LEU A 275 7.18 12.67 -49.24
N GLN A 276 8.44 13.03 -49.47
CA GLN A 276 9.25 12.50 -50.57
C GLN A 276 9.91 11.17 -50.18
N ASN A 277 10.30 11.04 -48.91
CA ASN A 277 10.98 9.85 -48.41
C ASN A 277 10.03 9.02 -47.55
N VAL A 278 9.75 7.79 -48.02
CA VAL A 278 8.98 6.78 -47.28
C VAL A 278 9.88 5.59 -47.00
N LEU A 279 10.02 5.24 -45.73
CA LEU A 279 10.83 4.13 -45.26
C LEU A 279 9.94 3.12 -44.53
N VAL A 280 9.95 1.87 -44.95
CA VAL A 280 9.27 0.78 -44.25
C VAL A 280 10.31 -0.07 -43.54
N THR A 281 10.25 -0.11 -42.21
CA THR A 281 11.20 -0.83 -41.36
C THR A 281 10.46 -1.61 -40.28
N THR A 282 11.13 -2.52 -39.61
CA THR A 282 10.58 -3.25 -38.45
C THR A 282 10.97 -2.58 -37.13
N PHE A 283 10.18 -2.79 -36.07
CA PHE A 283 10.56 -2.31 -34.74
C PHE A 283 11.86 -2.96 -34.21
N SER A 284 12.20 -4.18 -34.67
CA SER A 284 13.48 -4.83 -34.34
C SER A 284 14.68 -4.12 -34.97
N GLU A 285 14.59 -3.69 -36.24
CA GLU A 285 15.61 -2.87 -36.91
C GLU A 285 15.74 -1.49 -36.25
N LEU A 286 14.61 -0.85 -35.92
CA LEU A 286 14.59 0.41 -35.17
C LEU A 286 15.28 0.28 -33.81
N LYS A 287 15.03 -0.82 -33.09
CA LYS A 287 15.68 -1.09 -31.80
C LYS A 287 17.19 -1.22 -31.95
N GLN A 288 17.67 -1.92 -32.97
CA GLN A 288 19.11 -2.05 -33.24
C GLN A 288 19.75 -0.68 -33.51
N CYS A 289 19.09 0.16 -34.30
CA CYS A 289 19.54 1.52 -34.60
C CYS A 289 19.56 2.40 -33.35
N PHE A 290 18.52 2.29 -32.51
CA PHE A 290 18.40 2.98 -31.24
C PHE A 290 19.53 2.59 -30.26
N GLU A 291 19.78 1.30 -30.08
CA GLU A 291 20.83 0.81 -29.17
C GLU A 291 22.23 1.17 -29.67
N ARG A 292 22.49 1.07 -30.99
CA ARG A 292 23.77 1.45 -31.58
C ARG A 292 24.03 2.95 -31.42
N SER A 293 23.06 3.78 -31.78
CA SER A 293 23.16 5.24 -31.67
C SER A 293 23.37 5.71 -30.23
N PHE A 294 22.65 5.09 -29.27
CA PHE A 294 22.86 5.41 -27.86
C PHE A 294 24.23 4.96 -27.35
N ARG A 295 24.73 3.80 -27.79
CA ARG A 295 26.04 3.28 -27.39
C ARG A 295 27.17 4.20 -27.84
N GLU A 296 27.15 4.65 -29.10
CA GLU A 296 28.14 5.60 -29.62
C GLU A 296 28.12 6.92 -28.85
N LEU A 297 26.92 7.41 -28.49
CA LEU A 297 26.79 8.61 -27.67
C LEU A 297 27.35 8.41 -26.26
N PHE A 298 27.10 7.25 -25.67
CA PHE A 298 27.60 6.90 -24.35
C PHE A 298 29.13 6.77 -24.35
N GLU A 299 29.71 6.12 -25.37
CA GLU A 299 31.16 6.02 -25.55
C GLU A 299 31.81 7.40 -25.74
N ALA A 300 31.21 8.28 -26.54
CA ALA A 300 31.68 9.64 -26.72
C ALA A 300 31.66 10.44 -25.41
N SER A 301 30.69 10.19 -24.51
CA SER A 301 30.64 10.85 -23.19
C SER A 301 31.75 10.42 -22.23
N LEU A 302 32.35 9.25 -22.47
CA LEU A 302 33.45 8.71 -21.68
C LEU A 302 34.83 9.04 -22.26
N ALA A 303 34.89 9.49 -23.51
CA ALA A 303 36.11 9.94 -24.14
C ALA A 303 36.63 11.18 -23.38
N LYS A 304 37.83 11.07 -22.80
CA LYS A 304 38.53 12.23 -22.24
C LYS A 304 38.91 13.16 -23.38
N ASP A 305 38.67 14.45 -23.17
CA ASP A 305 39.24 15.47 -24.05
C ASP A 305 40.75 15.25 -24.18
N PRO A 306 41.32 15.37 -25.38
CA PRO A 306 42.77 15.30 -25.55
C PRO A 306 43.42 16.35 -24.64
N PRO A 307 44.54 16.05 -23.98
CA PRO A 307 45.23 17.02 -23.14
C PRO A 307 45.68 18.20 -24.02
N GLY A 308 44.97 19.33 -23.94
CA GLY A 308 45.32 20.57 -24.66
C GLY A 308 44.19 21.34 -25.33
N ALA A 309 42.92 21.09 -25.02
CA ALA A 309 41.83 22.04 -25.32
C ALA A 309 41.77 23.16 -24.26
#